data_AF-A0A3D3JLT8-F1
#
_entry.id   AF-A0A3D3JLT8-F1
#
_cell.length_a   1.000
_cell.length_b   1.000
_cell.length_c   1.000
_cell.angle_alpha   90.00
_cell.angle_beta   90.00
_cell.angle_gamma   90.00
#
_symmetry.space_group_name_H-M   'P 1'
#
loop_
_entity.id
_entity.type
_entity.pdbx_description
1 polymer ?
#
loop_
_entity_poly.entity_id
_entity_poly.type
_entity_poly.pdbx_seq_one_letter_code
_entity_poly.pdbx_strand_id
1 'polypeptide(L)'
;MKLGRRDHHHVVYHKDHGEVFGEGDAPLSLEQVLENSLGWCRNTGINVFNFHINSHSRDFLGIDPCENAAPPFEHLGPWTIYETIRYHRENGVDLMAELCRAMRSAGIAFWAGLRINDIHHTTGGESVHPRFWLEHPECRTGESVPWDPQRSPGALDFAHQAVRDYTLGIVEKTLELYDVDGIDLDFNRMPILFKSEETDQHRDTLTAWLAEVRAAVDAAAERREHPICLEVRVPSVADQCHRFGADVLTWIDRELVHIVTASSTRFAEFEMPVEPFLEAARDKDVLVFAGIEGLQADGVLSREMYRAWAYHYWQTGVDGLHLFNNGYNHIYGGGPHPIDELHDPDRLATLGKRYVITRTLPGRPYIEHGDPLLSYPKQLPRELSTTGDGKGELFEIHVDDDLEHARDADILETLVLRVRITELTKRDRIAIRINGELLDEENLRVRGSGWARRLTNLPNVYNAPPWSATTSGSYRWILCDLTQCNRLRSGSNQIEVSLNEKNPDVIAPLCVYNIEVDVKYRHIQHEGNEDTGRF
;
A
#
# COMPACT_ATOMS: atom_id res chain seq x y z
N MET A 1 7.81 -23.67 -8.58
CA MET A 1 8.22 -22.78 -7.47
C MET A 1 7.33 -23.10 -6.28
N LYS A 2 7.86 -23.32 -5.06
CA LYS A 2 7.01 -23.62 -3.89
C LYS A 2 6.59 -22.29 -3.23
N LEU A 3 5.62 -21.60 -3.83
CA LEU A 3 4.90 -20.51 -3.18
C LEU A 3 4.11 -21.09 -1.99
N GLY A 4 3.86 -20.29 -0.95
CA GLY A 4 3.07 -20.77 0.18
C GLY A 4 3.87 -21.50 1.27
N ARG A 5 5.17 -21.21 1.44
CA ARG A 5 5.95 -21.69 2.59
C ARG A 5 6.42 -20.54 3.47
N ARG A 6 6.31 -20.72 4.78
CA ARG A 6 6.78 -19.76 5.81
C ARG A 6 8.29 -19.58 5.85
N ASP A 7 9.08 -20.48 5.24
CA ASP A 7 10.55 -20.45 5.25
C ASP A 7 11.18 -19.66 4.09
N HIS A 8 10.37 -18.87 3.37
CA HIS A 8 10.83 -18.05 2.25
C HIS A 8 10.26 -16.64 2.39
N HIS A 9 11.11 -15.61 2.31
CA HIS A 9 10.64 -14.23 2.26
C HIS A 9 10.00 -13.96 0.90
N HIS A 10 8.67 -13.88 0.87
CA HIS A 10 7.94 -13.57 -0.36
C HIS A 10 7.83 -12.07 -0.55
N VAL A 11 8.11 -11.60 -1.77
CA VAL A 11 7.90 -10.21 -2.16
C VAL A 11 7.12 -10.22 -3.47
N VAL A 12 5.87 -9.76 -3.37
CA VAL A 12 4.94 -9.62 -4.48
C VAL A 12 5.06 -8.23 -5.05
N TYR A 13 5.31 -8.13 -6.36
CA TYR A 13 5.21 -6.87 -7.07
C TYR A 13 3.95 -6.87 -7.93
N HIS A 14 3.03 -5.95 -7.59
CA HIS A 14 1.75 -5.81 -8.26
C HIS A 14 1.83 -4.70 -9.31
N LYS A 15 1.40 -5.00 -10.53
CA LYS A 15 1.23 -4.01 -11.59
C LYS A 15 -0.16 -3.99 -12.18
N ASP A 16 -0.64 -2.78 -12.47
CA ASP A 16 -1.86 -2.58 -13.22
C ASP A 16 -1.64 -2.72 -14.74
N HIS A 17 -2.70 -3.05 -15.49
CA HIS A 17 -2.69 -3.08 -16.95
C HIS A 17 -2.22 -1.77 -17.62
N GLY A 18 -2.47 -0.63 -16.99
CA GLY A 18 -1.95 0.66 -17.45
C GLY A 18 -0.42 0.73 -17.39
N GLU A 19 0.21 0.17 -16.35
CA GLU A 19 1.67 0.14 -16.20
C GLU A 19 2.33 -0.90 -17.13
N VAL A 20 1.59 -1.93 -17.54
CA VAL A 20 2.11 -2.99 -18.41
C VAL A 20 1.96 -2.62 -19.89
N PHE A 21 0.78 -2.12 -20.29
CA PHE A 21 0.42 -1.89 -21.70
C PHE A 21 0.29 -0.41 -22.08
N GLY A 22 0.25 0.51 -21.12
CA GLY A 22 -0.04 1.94 -21.35
C GLY A 22 1.19 2.85 -21.39
N GLU A 23 2.38 2.35 -21.08
CA GLU A 23 3.62 3.15 -21.02
C GLU A 23 4.46 3.00 -22.29
N GLY A 24 4.30 3.93 -23.24
CA GLY A 24 5.10 4.00 -24.47
C GLY A 24 4.30 4.45 -25.70
N ASP A 25 4.96 4.50 -26.85
CA ASP A 25 4.33 4.77 -28.14
C ASP A 25 3.67 3.50 -28.69
N ALA A 26 2.34 3.48 -28.79
CA ALA A 26 1.60 2.30 -29.25
C ALA A 26 1.72 2.05 -30.78
N PRO A 27 1.62 0.77 -31.22
CA PRO A 27 1.55 -0.42 -30.36
C PRO A 27 2.92 -0.73 -29.75
N LEU A 28 2.95 -1.06 -28.45
CA LEU A 28 4.17 -1.52 -27.80
C LEU A 28 4.61 -2.85 -28.44
N SER A 29 5.91 -3.03 -28.65
CA SER A 29 6.47 -4.32 -29.04
C SER A 29 6.33 -5.33 -27.90
N LEU A 30 6.40 -6.64 -28.21
CA LEU A 30 6.39 -7.68 -27.17
C LEU A 30 7.56 -7.48 -26.19
N GLU A 31 8.73 -7.09 -26.68
CA GLU A 31 9.90 -6.79 -25.85
C GLU A 31 9.62 -5.66 -24.85
N GLN A 32 8.94 -4.59 -25.28
CA GLN A 32 8.57 -3.49 -24.39
C GLN A 32 7.57 -3.93 -23.32
N VAL A 33 6.54 -4.71 -23.69
CA VAL A 33 5.57 -5.27 -22.73
C VAL A 33 6.25 -6.16 -21.69
N LEU A 34 7.16 -7.03 -22.15
CA LEU A 34 7.93 -7.91 -21.27
C LEU A 34 8.86 -7.11 -20.35
N GLU A 35 9.52 -6.06 -20.85
CA GLU A 35 10.42 -5.23 -20.06
C GLU A 35 9.67 -4.38 -19.03
N ASN A 36 8.51 -3.82 -19.39
CA ASN A 36 7.62 -3.10 -18.48
C ASN A 36 7.18 -3.98 -17.29
N SER A 37 7.20 -5.30 -17.45
CA SER A 37 6.84 -6.27 -16.41
C SER A 37 8.07 -6.83 -15.69
N LEU A 38 8.92 -7.57 -16.42
CA LEU A 38 10.08 -8.27 -15.89
C LEU A 38 11.18 -7.33 -15.40
N GLY A 39 11.33 -6.15 -15.99
CA GLY A 39 12.41 -5.21 -15.62
C GLY A 39 12.38 -4.82 -14.15
N TRP A 40 11.19 -4.79 -13.54
CA TRP A 40 11.01 -4.53 -12.11
C TRP A 40 11.36 -5.71 -11.21
N CYS A 41 11.38 -6.93 -11.75
CA CYS A 41 11.56 -8.16 -11.00
C CYS A 41 12.96 -8.77 -11.18
N ARG A 42 13.59 -8.59 -12.34
CA ARG A 42 14.91 -9.18 -12.64
C ARG A 42 15.99 -8.65 -11.71
N ASN A 43 16.81 -9.56 -11.18
CA ASN A 43 17.92 -9.25 -10.26
C ASN A 43 17.46 -8.55 -8.96
N THR A 44 16.23 -8.81 -8.53
CA THR A 44 15.70 -8.32 -7.25
C THR A 44 15.28 -9.50 -6.36
N GLY A 45 14.73 -9.20 -5.19
CA GLY A 45 14.12 -10.20 -4.31
C GLY A 45 12.69 -10.58 -4.65
N ILE A 46 12.11 -10.02 -5.72
CA ILE A 46 10.73 -10.31 -6.12
C ILE A 46 10.66 -11.74 -6.63
N ASN A 47 9.74 -12.50 -6.05
CA ASN A 47 9.50 -13.88 -6.41
C ASN A 47 8.06 -14.12 -6.94
N VAL A 48 7.20 -13.10 -6.87
CA VAL A 48 5.85 -13.11 -7.44
C VAL A 48 5.59 -11.81 -8.19
N PHE A 49 5.17 -11.90 -9.45
CA PHE A 49 4.59 -10.81 -10.20
C PHE A 49 3.08 -10.99 -10.25
N ASN A 50 2.35 -10.03 -9.67
CA ASN A 50 0.90 -10.01 -9.70
C ASN A 50 0.42 -9.00 -10.77
N PHE A 51 -0.28 -9.50 -11.78
CA PHE A 51 -0.82 -8.70 -12.86
C PHE A 51 -2.32 -8.46 -12.67
N HIS A 52 -2.73 -7.20 -12.55
CA HIS A 52 -4.15 -6.86 -12.43
C HIS A 52 -4.89 -7.02 -13.76
N ILE A 53 -5.75 -8.03 -13.85
CA ILE A 53 -6.69 -8.19 -14.96
C ILE A 53 -7.94 -7.31 -14.74
N ASN A 54 -7.88 -6.07 -15.22
CA ASN A 54 -9.00 -5.12 -15.18
C ASN A 54 -9.91 -5.20 -16.41
N SER A 55 -11.08 -4.55 -16.37
CA SER A 55 -12.10 -4.58 -17.42
C SER A 55 -11.58 -4.47 -18.85
N HIS A 56 -10.68 -3.51 -19.14
CA HIS A 56 -10.05 -3.38 -20.46
C HIS A 56 -9.29 -4.66 -20.86
N SER A 57 -8.34 -5.08 -20.03
CA SER A 57 -7.53 -6.27 -20.32
C SER A 57 -8.37 -7.52 -20.36
N ARG A 58 -9.34 -7.69 -19.44
CA ARG A 58 -10.23 -8.86 -19.44
C ARG A 58 -11.04 -8.98 -20.73
N ASP A 59 -11.51 -7.89 -21.30
CA ASP A 59 -12.25 -7.91 -22.57
C ASP A 59 -11.36 -8.40 -23.71
N PHE A 60 -10.17 -7.83 -23.84
CA PHE A 60 -9.26 -8.24 -24.91
C PHE A 60 -8.72 -9.66 -24.74
N LEU A 61 -8.57 -10.11 -23.50
CA LEU A 61 -8.17 -11.47 -23.13
C LEU A 61 -9.30 -12.50 -23.29
N GLY A 62 -10.50 -12.06 -23.67
CA GLY A 62 -11.66 -12.93 -23.85
C GLY A 62 -12.20 -13.53 -22.54
N ILE A 63 -11.94 -12.87 -21.42
CA ILE A 63 -12.38 -13.29 -20.08
C ILE A 63 -13.75 -12.67 -19.76
N ASP A 64 -13.87 -11.35 -19.89
CA ASP A 64 -15.05 -10.59 -19.47
C ASP A 64 -15.26 -9.37 -20.38
N PRO A 65 -16.38 -9.30 -21.12
CA PRO A 65 -16.61 -8.22 -22.07
C PRO A 65 -17.00 -6.90 -21.39
N CYS A 66 -16.59 -5.78 -21.98
CA CYS A 66 -16.89 -4.44 -21.44
C CYS A 66 -17.29 -3.41 -22.51
N GLU A 67 -17.94 -2.33 -22.07
CA GLU A 67 -18.23 -1.17 -22.94
C GLU A 67 -17.06 -0.18 -22.96
N ASN A 68 -16.96 0.61 -24.04
CA ASN A 68 -15.89 1.58 -24.28
C ASN A 68 -14.47 0.96 -24.40
N ALA A 69 -14.37 -0.33 -24.71
CA ALA A 69 -13.10 -1.00 -25.05
C ALA A 69 -12.74 -0.93 -26.54
N ALA A 70 -13.33 0.00 -27.30
CA ALA A 70 -13.06 0.15 -28.73
C ALA A 70 -13.13 1.64 -29.15
N PRO A 71 -12.46 2.04 -30.25
CA PRO A 71 -12.48 3.41 -30.73
C PRO A 71 -13.88 3.94 -31.04
N PRO A 72 -14.11 5.27 -30.92
CA PRO A 72 -13.13 6.29 -30.55
C PRO A 72 -12.84 6.36 -29.03
N PHE A 73 -11.63 6.79 -28.68
CA PHE A 73 -11.23 7.11 -27.29
C PHE A 73 -10.97 8.63 -27.13
N GLU A 74 -11.52 9.26 -26.11
CA GLU A 74 -11.24 10.59 -25.53
C GLU A 74 -9.83 10.71 -24.92
N HIS A 75 -9.20 9.62 -24.48
CA HIS A 75 -7.92 9.63 -23.75
C HIS A 75 -6.87 8.70 -24.37
N LEU A 76 -5.62 9.18 -24.34
CA LEU A 76 -4.46 8.44 -24.89
C LEU A 76 -4.22 7.11 -24.17
N GLY A 77 -4.33 7.07 -22.84
CA GLY A 77 -4.03 5.87 -22.04
C GLY A 77 -4.85 4.64 -22.45
N PRO A 78 -6.20 4.71 -22.40
CA PRO A 78 -7.07 3.63 -22.90
C PRO A 78 -6.78 3.24 -24.35
N TRP A 79 -6.52 4.22 -25.23
CA TRP A 79 -6.14 3.95 -26.62
C TRP A 79 -4.82 3.19 -26.75
N THR A 80 -3.77 3.57 -26.01
CA THR A 80 -2.45 2.89 -26.04
C THR A 80 -2.58 1.44 -25.61
N ILE A 81 -3.36 1.18 -24.55
CA ILE A 81 -3.64 -0.18 -24.05
C ILE A 81 -4.40 -0.98 -25.12
N TYR A 82 -5.49 -0.41 -25.65
CA TYR A 82 -6.29 -1.03 -26.71
C TYR A 82 -5.43 -1.38 -27.92
N GLU A 83 -4.67 -0.41 -28.44
CA GLU A 83 -3.92 -0.56 -29.69
C GLU A 83 -2.80 -1.60 -29.53
N THR A 84 -2.12 -1.61 -28.38
CA THR A 84 -1.11 -2.62 -28.06
C THR A 84 -1.70 -4.02 -28.03
N ILE A 85 -2.77 -4.23 -27.24
CA ILE A 85 -3.33 -5.57 -27.10
C ILE A 85 -3.96 -6.05 -28.41
N ARG A 86 -4.68 -5.17 -29.12
CA ARG A 86 -5.27 -5.45 -30.43
C ARG A 86 -4.21 -5.85 -31.44
N TYR A 87 -3.13 -5.08 -31.55
CA TYR A 87 -2.04 -5.35 -32.49
C TYR A 87 -1.47 -6.76 -32.30
N HIS A 88 -1.15 -7.15 -31.06
CA HIS A 88 -0.61 -8.48 -30.78
C HIS A 88 -1.63 -9.59 -31.06
N ARG A 89 -2.89 -9.41 -30.67
CA ARG A 89 -3.96 -10.37 -30.94
C ARG A 89 -4.18 -10.61 -32.44
N GLU A 90 -4.21 -9.55 -33.25
CA GLU A 90 -4.35 -9.65 -34.72
C GLU A 90 -3.15 -10.34 -35.38
N ASN A 91 -1.98 -10.28 -34.75
CA ASN A 91 -0.77 -10.97 -35.18
C ASN A 91 -0.59 -12.35 -34.52
N GLY A 92 -1.60 -12.86 -33.81
CA GLY A 92 -1.60 -14.20 -33.22
C GLY A 92 -0.72 -14.34 -31.97
N VAL A 93 -0.39 -13.24 -31.29
CA VAL A 93 0.39 -13.21 -30.05
C VAL A 93 -0.56 -13.02 -28.86
N ASP A 94 -0.54 -13.98 -27.94
CA ASP A 94 -1.23 -13.90 -26.65
C ASP A 94 -0.28 -13.32 -25.59
N LEU A 95 -0.47 -12.03 -25.29
CA LEU A 95 0.40 -11.30 -24.36
C LEU A 95 0.40 -11.88 -22.95
N MET A 96 -0.71 -12.41 -22.45
CA MET A 96 -0.77 -13.02 -21.12
C MET A 96 0.00 -14.33 -21.09
N ALA A 97 -0.15 -15.17 -22.12
CA ALA A 97 0.61 -16.40 -22.24
C ALA A 97 2.12 -16.13 -22.39
N GLU A 98 2.52 -15.08 -23.11
CA GLU A 98 3.91 -14.64 -23.20
C GLU A 98 4.44 -14.15 -21.84
N LEU A 99 3.68 -13.34 -21.10
CA LEU A 99 4.05 -12.88 -19.76
C LEU A 99 4.22 -14.05 -18.79
N CYS A 100 3.27 -15.00 -18.76
CA CYS A 100 3.36 -16.21 -17.95
C CYS A 100 4.65 -16.98 -18.26
N ARG A 101 4.93 -17.22 -19.55
CA ARG A 101 6.15 -17.93 -19.98
C ARG A 101 7.42 -17.19 -19.60
N ALA A 102 7.46 -15.88 -19.79
CA ALA A 102 8.65 -15.07 -19.55
C ALA A 102 8.95 -14.98 -18.03
N MET A 103 7.92 -14.85 -17.19
CA MET A 103 8.04 -14.85 -15.73
C MET A 103 8.50 -16.20 -15.19
N ARG A 104 7.87 -17.30 -15.63
CA ARG A 104 8.32 -18.66 -15.26
C ARG A 104 9.75 -18.93 -15.69
N SER A 105 10.15 -18.49 -16.88
CA SER A 105 11.54 -18.63 -17.38
C SER A 105 12.55 -17.84 -16.54
N ALA A 106 12.11 -16.75 -15.90
CA ALA A 106 12.91 -15.96 -14.96
C ALA A 106 12.83 -16.47 -13.51
N GLY A 107 12.10 -17.57 -13.25
CA GLY A 107 11.91 -18.10 -11.90
C GLY A 107 10.99 -17.26 -11.03
N ILE A 108 10.11 -16.44 -11.62
CA ILE A 108 9.13 -15.60 -10.94
C ILE A 108 7.75 -16.20 -11.16
N ALA A 109 6.97 -16.34 -10.08
CA ALA A 109 5.59 -16.78 -10.18
C ALA A 109 4.70 -15.69 -10.79
N PHE A 110 3.76 -16.08 -11.66
CA PHE A 110 2.82 -15.15 -12.27
C PHE A 110 1.42 -15.31 -11.68
N TRP A 111 0.92 -14.28 -11.01
CA TRP A 111 -0.46 -14.23 -10.49
C TRP A 111 -1.34 -13.35 -11.37
N ALA A 112 -2.60 -13.77 -11.51
CA ALA A 112 -3.65 -12.93 -12.09
C ALA A 112 -4.49 -12.33 -10.95
N GLY A 113 -4.34 -11.02 -10.73
CA GLY A 113 -5.13 -10.27 -9.76
C GLY A 113 -6.45 -9.80 -10.34
N LEU A 114 -7.51 -9.81 -9.54
CA LEU A 114 -8.86 -9.41 -9.91
C LEU A 114 -9.36 -8.35 -8.94
N ARG A 115 -9.72 -7.16 -9.45
CA ARG A 115 -10.47 -6.17 -8.64
C ARG A 115 -11.86 -6.70 -8.42
N ILE A 116 -12.21 -6.99 -7.18
CA ILE A 116 -13.53 -7.56 -6.85
C ILE A 116 -14.66 -6.58 -7.17
N ASN A 117 -14.44 -5.28 -6.94
CA ASN A 117 -15.46 -4.25 -7.09
C ASN A 117 -14.83 -2.90 -7.47
N ASP A 118 -13.98 -2.85 -8.49
CA ASP A 118 -13.43 -1.57 -8.95
C ASP A 118 -14.58 -0.67 -9.38
N ILE A 119 -14.60 0.56 -8.88
CA ILE A 119 -15.64 1.54 -9.20
C ILE A 119 -15.09 2.82 -9.83
N HIS A 120 -13.83 2.84 -10.29
CA HIS A 120 -13.31 3.99 -11.05
C HIS A 120 -14.17 4.24 -12.31
N HIS A 121 -14.81 3.18 -12.81
CA HIS A 121 -15.80 3.28 -13.89
C HIS A 121 -16.98 4.21 -13.54
N THR A 122 -17.31 4.39 -12.26
CA THR A 122 -18.49 5.13 -11.82
C THR A 122 -18.29 6.64 -11.65
N THR A 123 -17.06 7.15 -11.66
CA THR A 123 -16.76 8.57 -11.36
C THR A 123 -16.79 9.49 -12.59
N GLY A 124 -17.14 8.95 -13.77
CA GLY A 124 -17.22 9.65 -15.06
C GLY A 124 -15.92 9.61 -15.87
N GLY A 125 -16.01 9.93 -17.18
CA GLY A 125 -14.92 9.83 -18.17
C GLY A 125 -15.01 8.55 -19.02
N GLU A 126 -13.97 8.24 -19.80
CA GLU A 126 -13.82 7.00 -20.60
C GLU A 126 -13.54 5.73 -19.79
N SER A 127 -14.14 5.70 -18.62
CA SER A 127 -13.89 4.68 -17.65
C SER A 127 -14.61 3.42 -18.13
N VAL A 128 -13.90 2.30 -18.28
CA VAL A 128 -14.47 1.11 -18.91
C VAL A 128 -15.37 0.34 -17.94
N HIS A 129 -16.61 0.17 -18.37
CA HIS A 129 -17.66 -0.46 -17.57
C HIS A 129 -17.78 -1.94 -17.92
N PRO A 130 -17.68 -2.86 -16.94
CA PRO A 130 -18.05 -4.26 -17.17
C PRO A 130 -19.49 -4.32 -17.71
N ARG A 131 -19.71 -5.05 -18.81
CA ARG A 131 -21.04 -5.07 -19.44
C ARG A 131 -22.12 -5.61 -18.49
N PHE A 132 -21.76 -6.59 -17.67
CA PHE A 132 -22.62 -7.12 -16.61
C PHE A 132 -23.13 -6.02 -15.68
N TRP A 133 -22.23 -5.14 -15.21
CA TRP A 133 -22.61 -4.05 -14.32
C TRP A 133 -23.62 -3.10 -14.98
N LEU A 134 -23.46 -2.80 -16.28
CA LEU A 134 -24.36 -1.93 -17.04
C LEU A 134 -25.74 -2.55 -17.25
N GLU A 135 -25.77 -3.82 -17.66
CA GLU A 135 -26.99 -4.57 -17.98
C GLU A 135 -27.80 -4.96 -16.74
N HIS A 136 -27.18 -5.00 -15.56
CA HIS A 136 -27.80 -5.42 -14.29
C HIS A 136 -27.79 -4.31 -13.22
N PRO A 137 -28.49 -3.18 -13.43
CA PRO A 137 -28.59 -2.12 -12.43
C PRO A 137 -29.24 -2.56 -11.11
N GLU A 138 -30.07 -3.61 -11.13
CA GLU A 138 -30.66 -4.23 -9.94
C GLU A 138 -29.65 -4.96 -9.06
N CYS A 139 -28.46 -5.29 -9.59
CA CYS A 139 -27.39 -5.98 -8.88
C CYS A 139 -26.34 -5.02 -8.29
N ARG A 140 -26.66 -3.73 -8.17
CA ARG A 140 -25.74 -2.71 -7.64
C ARG A 140 -26.10 -2.35 -6.20
N THR A 141 -25.10 -2.00 -5.40
CA THR A 141 -25.33 -1.59 -4.00
C THR A 141 -26.08 -0.26 -3.89
N GLY A 142 -26.04 0.60 -4.92
CA GLY A 142 -26.62 1.94 -4.86
C GLY A 142 -25.86 2.91 -3.94
N GLU A 143 -24.76 2.48 -3.35
CA GLU A 143 -23.95 3.26 -2.41
C GLU A 143 -22.71 3.82 -3.12
N SER A 144 -22.62 5.16 -3.19
CA SER A 144 -21.42 5.82 -3.71
C SER A 144 -20.24 5.69 -2.76
N VAL A 145 -19.01 5.78 -3.29
CA VAL A 145 -17.84 5.89 -2.43
C VAL A 145 -17.82 7.21 -1.67
N PRO A 146 -17.27 7.23 -0.44
CA PRO A 146 -17.40 8.45 0.37
C PRO A 146 -16.52 9.63 -0.05
N TRP A 147 -15.59 9.44 -1.00
CA TRP A 147 -14.86 10.56 -1.64
C TRP A 147 -15.50 11.05 -2.95
N ASP A 148 -16.50 10.35 -3.48
CA ASP A 148 -17.34 10.84 -4.58
C ASP A 148 -18.82 10.47 -4.34
N PRO A 149 -19.44 11.00 -3.28
CA PRO A 149 -20.79 10.65 -2.86
C PRO A 149 -21.88 11.11 -3.85
N GLN A 150 -21.51 11.85 -4.91
CA GLN A 150 -22.45 12.46 -5.84
C GLN A 150 -22.51 11.77 -7.20
N ARG A 151 -21.70 10.73 -7.48
CA ARG A 151 -21.53 10.21 -8.85
C ARG A 151 -21.68 8.70 -9.08
N SER A 152 -21.76 7.85 -8.06
CA SER A 152 -21.69 6.40 -8.30
C SER A 152 -23.00 5.67 -7.99
N PRO A 153 -23.59 4.90 -8.94
CA PRO A 153 -24.75 4.07 -8.66
C PRO A 153 -24.40 2.75 -7.95
N GLY A 154 -23.23 2.68 -7.31
CA GLY A 154 -22.79 1.58 -6.45
C GLY A 154 -21.92 0.53 -7.14
N ALA A 155 -21.20 -0.24 -6.32
CA ALA A 155 -20.46 -1.43 -6.72
C ALA A 155 -21.43 -2.60 -7.00
N LEU A 156 -20.93 -3.78 -7.42
CA LEU A 156 -21.77 -4.97 -7.51
C LEU A 156 -22.12 -5.49 -6.11
N ASP A 157 -23.38 -5.85 -5.92
CA ASP A 157 -23.94 -6.35 -4.66
C ASP A 157 -23.88 -7.89 -4.61
N PHE A 158 -22.96 -8.42 -3.79
CA PHE A 158 -22.75 -9.85 -3.61
C PHE A 158 -23.91 -10.55 -2.91
N ALA A 159 -24.98 -9.86 -2.47
CA ALA A 159 -26.23 -10.49 -2.04
C ALA A 159 -26.88 -11.27 -3.19
N HIS A 160 -26.70 -10.80 -4.43
CA HIS A 160 -27.27 -11.42 -5.63
C HIS A 160 -26.42 -12.59 -6.10
N GLN A 161 -27.04 -13.76 -6.28
CA GLN A 161 -26.35 -14.94 -6.84
C GLN A 161 -25.74 -14.64 -8.21
N ALA A 162 -26.42 -13.85 -9.05
CA ALA A 162 -25.92 -13.47 -10.37
C ALA A 162 -24.57 -12.73 -10.31
N VAL A 163 -24.32 -11.90 -9.30
CA VAL A 163 -23.03 -11.23 -9.09
C VAL A 163 -21.96 -12.25 -8.73
N ARG A 164 -22.27 -13.17 -7.81
CA ARG A 164 -21.35 -14.22 -7.36
C ARG A 164 -20.97 -15.18 -8.48
N ASP A 165 -21.95 -15.62 -9.27
CA ASP A 165 -21.76 -16.47 -10.45
C ASP A 165 -20.89 -15.77 -11.50
N TYR A 166 -21.17 -14.48 -11.76
CA TYR A 166 -20.41 -13.67 -12.69
C TYR A 166 -18.94 -13.55 -12.28
N THR A 167 -18.66 -13.18 -11.01
CA THR A 167 -17.29 -13.03 -10.52
C THR A 167 -16.56 -14.38 -10.46
N LEU A 168 -17.22 -15.47 -10.06
CA LEU A 168 -16.64 -16.82 -10.11
C LEU A 168 -16.29 -17.23 -11.55
N GLY A 169 -17.18 -16.95 -12.51
CA GLY A 169 -16.96 -17.23 -13.92
C GLY A 169 -15.71 -16.54 -14.49
N ILE A 170 -15.38 -15.33 -14.01
CA ILE A 170 -14.12 -14.64 -14.38
C ILE A 170 -12.90 -15.44 -13.90
N VAL A 171 -12.94 -15.94 -12.67
CA VAL A 171 -11.85 -16.74 -12.08
C VAL A 171 -11.71 -18.06 -12.85
N GLU A 172 -12.80 -18.78 -13.06
CA GLU A 172 -12.81 -20.05 -13.81
C GLU A 172 -12.28 -19.87 -15.23
N LYS A 173 -12.71 -18.81 -15.91
CA LYS A 173 -12.27 -18.51 -17.28
C LYS A 173 -10.78 -18.18 -17.33
N THR A 174 -10.26 -17.45 -16.35
CA THR A 174 -8.83 -17.16 -16.22
C THR A 174 -8.02 -18.45 -16.05
N LEU A 175 -8.46 -19.35 -15.17
CA LEU A 175 -7.82 -20.65 -14.92
C LEU A 175 -7.92 -21.64 -16.10
N GLU A 176 -8.96 -21.51 -16.93
CA GLU A 176 -9.12 -22.26 -18.18
C GLU A 176 -8.12 -21.79 -19.25
N LEU A 177 -8.02 -20.48 -19.45
CA LEU A 177 -7.25 -19.88 -20.52
C LEU A 177 -5.74 -19.83 -20.23
N TYR A 178 -5.37 -19.50 -18.99
CA TYR A 178 -4.00 -19.15 -18.66
C TYR A 178 -3.39 -20.10 -17.63
N ASP A 179 -2.13 -20.44 -17.85
CA ASP A 179 -1.30 -21.20 -16.94
C ASP A 179 -0.69 -20.23 -15.91
N VAL A 180 -1.49 -19.84 -14.91
CA VAL A 180 -1.08 -18.92 -13.82
C VAL A 180 -0.66 -19.69 -12.57
N ASP A 181 0.25 -19.11 -11.79
CA ASP A 181 0.71 -19.68 -10.51
C ASP A 181 -0.17 -19.24 -9.32
N GLY A 182 -1.09 -18.30 -9.54
CA GLY A 182 -2.02 -17.85 -8.51
C GLY A 182 -3.11 -16.90 -9.01
N ILE A 183 -4.17 -16.79 -8.20
CA ILE A 183 -5.26 -15.85 -8.33
C ILE A 183 -5.23 -14.93 -7.10
N ASP A 184 -5.23 -13.63 -7.31
CA ASP A 184 -5.38 -12.62 -6.25
C ASP A 184 -6.77 -11.99 -6.36
N LEU A 185 -7.53 -12.02 -5.27
CA LEU A 185 -8.83 -11.36 -5.16
C LEU A 185 -8.63 -10.06 -4.36
N ASP A 186 -8.58 -8.94 -5.09
CA ASP A 186 -8.35 -7.62 -4.50
C ASP A 186 -9.67 -7.00 -4.02
N PHE A 187 -9.99 -7.23 -2.74
CA PHE A 187 -11.11 -6.59 -2.05
C PHE A 187 -10.83 -5.12 -1.71
N ASN A 188 -9.58 -4.64 -1.78
CA ASN A 188 -9.28 -3.21 -1.60
C ASN A 188 -9.66 -2.36 -2.82
N ARG A 189 -10.18 -2.97 -3.90
CA ARG A 189 -10.71 -2.28 -5.09
C ARG A 189 -12.10 -2.81 -5.41
N MET A 190 -13.15 -2.36 -4.74
CA MET A 190 -13.22 -1.57 -3.51
C MET A 190 -14.06 -2.39 -2.49
N PRO A 191 -13.83 -2.28 -1.18
CA PRO A 191 -14.52 -3.10 -0.17
C PRO A 191 -15.92 -2.55 0.13
N ILE A 192 -16.73 -2.48 -0.92
CA ILE A 192 -18.16 -2.25 -0.92
C ILE A 192 -18.74 -3.51 -1.54
N LEU A 193 -19.27 -4.41 -0.71
CA LEU A 193 -19.66 -5.76 -1.14
C LEU A 193 -21.16 -5.98 -1.10
N PHE A 194 -21.86 -5.22 -0.26
CA PHE A 194 -23.29 -5.32 0.00
C PHE A 194 -23.88 -3.93 0.20
N LYS A 195 -25.20 -3.83 0.27
CA LYS A 195 -25.85 -2.68 0.91
C LYS A 195 -25.51 -2.66 2.40
N SER A 196 -25.28 -1.47 2.95
CA SER A 196 -24.82 -1.27 4.31
C SER A 196 -25.75 -1.92 5.34
N GLU A 197 -27.07 -1.88 5.13
CA GLU A 197 -28.08 -2.48 6.01
C GLU A 197 -28.23 -4.00 5.87
N GLU A 198 -27.74 -4.59 4.77
CA GLU A 198 -27.84 -6.03 4.48
C GLU A 198 -26.53 -6.78 4.76
N THR A 199 -25.44 -6.05 5.06
CA THR A 199 -24.09 -6.61 5.19
C THR A 199 -24.00 -7.76 6.19
N ASP A 200 -24.59 -7.61 7.39
CA ASP A 200 -24.58 -8.67 8.41
C ASP A 200 -25.33 -9.94 7.97
N GLN A 201 -26.36 -9.78 7.13
CA GLN A 201 -27.21 -10.89 6.68
C GLN A 201 -26.53 -11.75 5.60
N HIS A 202 -25.50 -11.22 4.94
CA HIS A 202 -24.87 -11.85 3.77
C HIS A 202 -23.39 -12.18 3.93
N ARG A 203 -22.81 -11.96 5.12
CA ARG A 203 -21.43 -12.35 5.44
C ARG A 203 -21.14 -13.84 5.18
N ASP A 204 -22.04 -14.71 5.61
CA ASP A 204 -21.95 -16.15 5.36
C ASP A 204 -22.05 -16.49 3.87
N THR A 205 -22.83 -15.71 3.12
CA THR A 205 -22.99 -15.86 1.67
C THR A 205 -21.67 -15.59 0.94
N LEU A 206 -20.94 -14.53 1.30
CA LEU A 206 -19.62 -14.24 0.71
C LEU A 206 -18.61 -15.33 1.07
N THR A 207 -18.64 -15.81 2.31
CA THR A 207 -17.76 -16.89 2.77
C THR A 207 -18.02 -18.20 2.02
N ALA A 208 -19.29 -18.53 1.77
CA ALA A 208 -19.67 -19.69 0.97
C ALA A 208 -19.17 -19.56 -0.48
N TRP A 209 -19.31 -18.37 -1.07
CA TRP A 209 -18.78 -18.09 -2.41
C TRP A 209 -17.26 -18.20 -2.48
N LEU A 210 -16.53 -17.70 -1.49
CA LEU A 210 -15.07 -17.86 -1.44
C LEU A 210 -14.66 -19.34 -1.38
N ALA A 211 -15.45 -20.19 -0.71
CA ALA A 211 -15.22 -21.64 -0.73
C ALA A 211 -15.45 -22.27 -2.12
N GLU A 212 -16.41 -21.75 -2.91
CA GLU A 212 -16.59 -22.15 -4.31
C GLU A 212 -15.39 -21.73 -5.17
N VAL A 213 -14.88 -20.50 -4.98
CA VAL A 213 -13.66 -20.03 -5.65
C VAL A 213 -12.46 -20.90 -5.29
N ARG A 214 -12.29 -21.24 -4.01
CA ARG A 214 -11.25 -22.16 -3.54
C ARG A 214 -11.31 -23.51 -4.25
N ALA A 215 -12.51 -24.10 -4.35
CA ALA A 215 -12.70 -25.37 -5.05
C ALA A 215 -12.35 -25.28 -6.55
N ALA A 216 -12.68 -24.17 -7.21
CA ALA A 216 -12.31 -23.94 -8.60
C ALA A 216 -10.78 -23.82 -8.79
N VAL A 217 -10.09 -23.15 -7.87
CA VAL A 217 -8.62 -23.05 -7.86
C VAL A 217 -7.98 -24.42 -7.63
N ASP A 218 -8.47 -25.21 -6.68
CA ASP A 218 -7.95 -26.56 -6.40
C ASP A 218 -8.14 -27.49 -7.60
N ALA A 219 -9.32 -27.50 -8.21
CA ALA A 219 -9.60 -28.29 -9.41
C ALA A 219 -8.72 -27.87 -10.60
N ALA A 220 -8.40 -26.58 -10.72
CA ALA A 220 -7.46 -26.10 -11.72
C ALA A 220 -6.02 -26.54 -11.43
N ALA A 221 -5.58 -26.49 -10.16
CA ALA A 221 -4.26 -26.95 -9.74
C ALA A 221 -4.07 -28.45 -10.02
N GLU A 222 -5.07 -29.28 -9.73
CA GLU A 222 -5.08 -30.70 -10.08
C GLU A 222 -4.97 -30.92 -11.60
N ARG A 223 -5.77 -30.20 -12.39
CA ARG A 223 -5.76 -30.29 -13.85
C ARG A 223 -4.42 -29.85 -14.47
N ARG A 224 -3.75 -28.87 -13.86
CA ARG A 224 -2.48 -28.30 -14.34
C ARG A 224 -1.24 -29.02 -13.79
N GLU A 225 -1.44 -29.93 -12.84
CA GLU A 225 -0.36 -30.69 -12.18
C GLU A 225 0.69 -29.80 -11.48
N HIS A 226 0.29 -28.60 -11.04
CA HIS A 226 1.10 -27.75 -10.18
C HIS A 226 0.22 -26.91 -9.23
N PRO A 227 0.75 -26.47 -8.08
CA PRO A 227 0.00 -25.62 -7.15
C PRO A 227 -0.41 -24.30 -7.80
N ILE A 228 -1.64 -23.85 -7.52
CA ILE A 228 -2.14 -22.51 -7.85
C ILE A 228 -2.55 -21.85 -6.54
N CYS A 229 -1.94 -20.70 -6.24
CA CYS A 229 -2.21 -19.95 -5.03
C CYS A 229 -3.55 -19.20 -5.12
N LEU A 230 -4.21 -19.01 -3.97
CA LEU A 230 -5.39 -18.14 -3.84
C LEU A 230 -5.09 -17.12 -2.75
N GLU A 231 -4.90 -15.87 -3.15
CA GLU A 231 -4.70 -14.73 -2.27
C GLU A 231 -5.98 -13.90 -2.17
N VAL A 232 -6.22 -13.33 -1.00
CA VAL A 232 -7.13 -12.18 -0.86
C VAL A 232 -6.35 -10.97 -0.34
N ARG A 233 -6.51 -9.82 -1.01
CA ARG A 233 -6.00 -8.53 -0.50
C ARG A 233 -7.15 -7.75 0.13
N VAL A 234 -7.00 -7.43 1.41
CA VAL A 234 -8.07 -6.88 2.27
C VAL A 234 -7.60 -5.64 3.04
N PRO A 235 -8.53 -4.85 3.60
CA PRO A 235 -8.18 -3.75 4.49
C PRO A 235 -7.35 -4.22 5.68
N SER A 236 -6.41 -3.39 6.14
CA SER A 236 -5.49 -3.73 7.22
C SER A 236 -6.14 -3.88 8.61
N VAL A 237 -7.44 -3.59 8.75
CA VAL A 237 -8.17 -3.69 10.02
C VAL A 237 -9.22 -4.79 9.91
N ALA A 238 -9.04 -5.88 10.65
CA ALA A 238 -9.94 -7.05 10.61
C ALA A 238 -11.40 -6.72 10.95
N ASP A 239 -11.65 -5.87 11.96
CA ASP A 239 -13.00 -5.40 12.31
C ASP A 239 -13.67 -4.65 11.15
N GLN A 240 -12.90 -3.86 10.41
CA GLN A 240 -13.43 -3.17 9.23
C GLN A 240 -13.77 -4.14 8.12
N CYS A 241 -12.91 -5.12 7.83
CA CYS A 241 -13.23 -6.19 6.88
C CYS A 241 -14.57 -6.84 7.24
N HIS A 242 -14.75 -7.20 8.51
CA HIS A 242 -15.98 -7.80 9.02
C HIS A 242 -17.21 -6.88 8.84
N ARG A 243 -17.06 -5.58 9.07
CA ARG A 243 -18.10 -4.55 8.87
C ARG A 243 -18.50 -4.35 7.41
N PHE A 244 -17.62 -4.66 6.45
CA PHE A 244 -17.95 -4.63 5.01
C PHE A 244 -18.47 -5.98 4.48
N GLY A 245 -18.57 -6.98 5.35
CA GLY A 245 -19.10 -8.31 5.03
C GLY A 245 -18.03 -9.36 4.68
N ALA A 246 -16.74 -9.01 4.74
CA ALA A 246 -15.62 -9.91 4.56
C ALA A 246 -15.17 -10.50 5.90
N ASP A 247 -15.57 -11.74 6.21
CA ASP A 247 -15.17 -12.44 7.44
C ASP A 247 -13.80 -13.11 7.31
N VAL A 248 -12.77 -12.28 7.18
CA VAL A 248 -11.41 -12.74 6.89
C VAL A 248 -10.87 -13.70 7.95
N LEU A 249 -11.22 -13.49 9.23
CA LEU A 249 -10.77 -14.38 10.30
C LEU A 249 -11.39 -15.78 10.16
N THR A 250 -12.67 -15.87 9.78
CA THR A 250 -13.32 -17.15 9.44
C THR A 250 -12.71 -17.77 8.19
N TRP A 251 -12.31 -16.97 7.19
CA TRP A 251 -11.65 -17.47 5.97
C TRP A 251 -10.30 -18.11 6.29
N ILE A 252 -9.53 -17.50 7.21
CA ILE A 252 -8.27 -18.04 7.72
C ILE A 252 -8.52 -19.32 8.53
N ASP A 253 -9.47 -19.30 9.48
CA ASP A 253 -9.75 -20.46 10.34
C ASP A 253 -10.17 -21.69 9.53
N ARG A 254 -10.91 -21.48 8.45
CA ARG A 254 -11.38 -22.51 7.52
C ARG A 254 -10.41 -22.79 6.36
N GLU A 255 -9.25 -22.13 6.32
CA GLU A 255 -8.21 -22.29 5.29
C GLU A 255 -8.75 -22.14 3.86
N LEU A 256 -9.72 -21.23 3.67
CA LEU A 256 -10.36 -20.97 2.38
C LEU A 256 -9.44 -20.24 1.39
N VAL A 257 -8.34 -19.68 1.89
CA VAL A 257 -7.34 -18.96 1.11
C VAL A 257 -5.96 -19.47 1.50
N HIS A 258 -4.99 -19.31 0.60
CA HIS A 258 -3.60 -19.63 0.89
C HIS A 258 -2.88 -18.42 1.52
N ILE A 259 -3.29 -17.20 1.16
CA ILE A 259 -2.63 -15.96 1.57
C ILE A 259 -3.69 -14.89 1.87
N VAL A 260 -3.51 -14.17 2.97
CA VAL A 260 -4.21 -12.91 3.28
C VAL A 260 -3.21 -11.77 3.27
N THR A 261 -3.39 -10.80 2.38
CA THR A 261 -2.62 -9.56 2.38
C THR A 261 -3.39 -8.45 3.06
N ALA A 262 -2.93 -8.03 4.23
CA ALA A 262 -3.43 -6.86 4.93
C ALA A 262 -2.78 -5.59 4.34
N SER A 263 -3.58 -4.71 3.76
CA SER A 263 -3.10 -3.53 3.04
C SER A 263 -4.04 -2.35 3.26
N SER A 264 -3.51 -1.13 3.10
CA SER A 264 -4.35 0.05 2.93
C SER A 264 -4.99 0.07 1.53
N THR A 265 -6.03 0.89 1.37
CA THR A 265 -6.76 1.02 0.10
C THR A 265 -6.26 2.15 -0.78
N ARG A 266 -5.38 3.04 -0.29
CA ARG A 266 -5.05 4.28 -1.03
C ARG A 266 -3.66 4.84 -0.82
N PHE A 267 -3.17 4.86 0.42
CA PHE A 267 -1.88 5.47 0.76
C PHE A 267 -1.06 4.56 1.66
N ALA A 268 0.26 4.68 1.61
CA ALA A 268 1.16 3.92 2.46
C ALA A 268 0.85 4.13 3.94
N GLU A 269 0.76 3.02 4.66
CA GLU A 269 0.51 2.97 6.10
C GLU A 269 1.64 2.19 6.77
N PHE A 270 2.15 2.75 7.87
CA PHE A 270 3.34 2.23 8.57
C PHE A 270 3.00 1.53 9.89
N GLU A 271 1.75 1.62 10.35
CA GLU A 271 1.29 1.10 11.63
C GLU A 271 0.03 0.25 11.43
N MET A 272 0.00 -0.57 10.38
CA MET A 272 -1.13 -1.44 10.08
C MET A 272 -1.27 -2.50 11.18
N PRO A 273 -2.47 -2.70 11.76
CA PRO A 273 -2.68 -3.70 12.79
C PRO A 273 -2.82 -5.09 12.16
N VAL A 274 -1.69 -5.69 11.78
CA VAL A 274 -1.65 -7.01 11.12
C VAL A 274 -1.75 -8.18 12.10
N GLU A 275 -1.54 -7.93 13.39
CA GLU A 275 -1.50 -8.93 14.46
C GLU A 275 -2.77 -9.80 14.55
N PRO A 276 -4.01 -9.26 14.38
CA PRO A 276 -5.21 -10.10 14.39
C PRO A 276 -5.22 -11.18 13.30
N PHE A 277 -4.66 -10.88 12.11
CA PHE A 277 -4.54 -11.86 11.03
C PHE A 277 -3.46 -12.90 11.34
N LEU A 278 -2.31 -12.45 11.86
CA LEU A 278 -1.21 -13.35 12.30
C LEU A 278 -1.66 -14.30 13.41
N GLU A 279 -2.44 -13.80 14.37
CA GLU A 279 -3.00 -14.62 15.44
C GLU A 279 -4.01 -15.65 14.91
N ALA A 280 -4.90 -15.25 13.99
CA ALA A 280 -5.83 -16.18 13.36
C ALA A 280 -5.14 -17.24 12.49
N ALA A 281 -4.02 -16.89 11.86
CA ALA A 281 -3.20 -17.80 11.03
C ALA A 281 -2.25 -18.67 11.86
N ARG A 282 -2.22 -18.51 13.19
CA ARG A 282 -1.41 -19.37 14.07
C ARG A 282 -1.87 -20.82 13.92
N ASP A 283 -0.92 -21.70 13.63
CA ASP A 283 -1.15 -23.14 13.42
C ASP A 283 -2.05 -23.49 12.21
N LYS A 284 -2.19 -22.57 11.23
CA LYS A 284 -2.88 -22.78 9.95
C LYS A 284 -1.89 -22.77 8.78
N ASP A 285 -2.25 -23.38 7.66
CA ASP A 285 -1.50 -23.32 6.40
C ASP A 285 -1.82 -22.06 5.57
N VAL A 286 -2.24 -20.98 6.24
CA VAL A 286 -2.51 -19.67 5.64
C VAL A 286 -1.35 -18.71 5.97
N LEU A 287 -0.84 -18.02 4.96
CA LEU A 287 0.19 -17.00 5.11
C LEU A 287 -0.43 -15.61 5.26
N VAL A 288 0.24 -14.73 6.02
CA VAL A 288 -0.18 -13.34 6.19
C VAL A 288 0.88 -12.40 5.65
N PHE A 289 0.51 -11.56 4.70
CA PHE A 289 1.40 -10.59 4.07
C PHE A 289 1.02 -9.16 4.49
N ALA A 290 2.03 -8.28 4.54
CA ALA A 290 1.82 -6.84 4.67
C ALA A 290 1.88 -6.14 3.30
N GLY A 291 0.87 -5.33 2.99
CA GLY A 291 0.80 -4.56 1.76
C GLY A 291 1.20 -3.10 1.91
N ILE A 292 1.83 -2.52 0.89
CA ILE A 292 2.14 -1.09 0.82
C ILE A 292 1.71 -0.47 -0.51
N GLU A 293 1.05 0.68 -0.41
CA GLU A 293 0.77 1.56 -1.55
C GLU A 293 1.99 2.44 -1.88
N GLY A 294 2.20 2.76 -3.16
CA GLY A 294 3.38 3.50 -3.61
C GLY A 294 3.45 4.99 -3.22
N LEU A 295 2.43 5.55 -2.56
CA LEU A 295 2.37 6.97 -2.22
C LEU A 295 1.95 7.18 -0.77
N GLN A 296 2.52 8.20 -0.14
CA GLN A 296 2.02 8.72 1.12
C GLN A 296 0.85 9.69 0.86
N ALA A 297 0.03 9.97 1.87
CA ALA A 297 -1.15 10.84 1.77
C ALA A 297 -0.90 12.17 1.03
N ASP A 298 0.27 12.79 1.21
CA ASP A 298 0.66 14.07 0.63
C ASP A 298 2.07 14.08 0.02
N GLY A 299 2.56 12.92 -0.45
CA GLY A 299 3.88 12.88 -1.09
C GLY A 299 4.36 11.49 -1.48
N VAL A 300 5.65 11.43 -1.76
CA VAL A 300 6.39 10.22 -2.16
C VAL A 300 7.07 9.56 -0.97
N LEU A 301 7.30 8.25 -1.10
CA LEU A 301 8.06 7.45 -0.15
C LEU A 301 9.56 7.53 -0.46
N SER A 302 10.37 7.81 0.56
CA SER A 302 11.83 7.69 0.45
C SER A 302 12.27 6.23 0.55
N ARG A 303 13.45 5.91 -0.01
CA ARG A 303 14.09 4.60 0.13
C ARG A 303 14.13 4.10 1.57
N GLU A 304 14.48 4.99 2.50
CA GLU A 304 14.58 4.69 3.93
C GLU A 304 13.24 4.40 4.59
N MET A 305 12.13 4.94 4.06
CA MET A 305 10.78 4.63 4.55
C MET A 305 10.35 3.22 4.15
N TYR A 306 10.63 2.80 2.91
CA TYR A 306 10.39 1.42 2.48
C TYR A 306 11.19 0.42 3.30
N ARG A 307 12.46 0.74 3.59
CA ARG A 307 13.30 -0.11 4.45
C ARG A 307 12.74 -0.23 5.86
N ALA A 308 12.32 0.88 6.47
CA ALA A 308 11.70 0.88 7.79
C ALA A 308 10.40 0.06 7.80
N TRP A 309 9.54 0.27 6.80
CA TRP A 309 8.30 -0.47 6.62
C TRP A 309 8.56 -1.98 6.48
N ALA A 310 9.39 -2.39 5.53
CA ALA A 310 9.69 -3.81 5.30
C ALA A 310 10.30 -4.45 6.53
N TYR A 311 11.30 -3.79 7.14
CA TYR A 311 11.95 -4.30 8.34
C TYR A 311 10.97 -4.48 9.50
N HIS A 312 10.10 -3.49 9.73
CA HIS A 312 9.05 -3.56 10.75
C HIS A 312 8.17 -4.80 10.57
N TYR A 313 7.60 -5.00 9.37
CA TYR A 313 6.69 -6.14 9.17
C TYR A 313 7.40 -7.50 9.18
N TRP A 314 8.67 -7.57 8.76
CA TRP A 314 9.46 -8.79 9.00
C TRP A 314 9.63 -9.07 10.50
N GLN A 315 9.85 -8.05 11.33
CA GLN A 315 9.93 -8.21 12.78
C GLN A 315 8.58 -8.58 13.43
N THR A 316 7.45 -8.15 12.86
CA THR A 316 6.12 -8.57 13.36
C THR A 316 5.80 -10.02 13.01
N GLY A 317 6.53 -10.62 12.07
CA GLY A 317 6.40 -12.04 11.71
C GLY A 317 5.48 -12.30 10.53
N VAL A 318 5.29 -11.32 9.62
CA VAL A 318 4.60 -11.57 8.35
C VAL A 318 5.38 -12.55 7.49
N ASP A 319 4.66 -13.31 6.67
CA ASP A 319 5.24 -14.31 5.76
C ASP A 319 5.66 -13.69 4.40
N GLY A 320 5.27 -12.45 4.13
CA GLY A 320 5.58 -11.78 2.87
C GLY A 320 5.16 -10.31 2.80
N LEU A 321 5.63 -9.64 1.76
CA LEU A 321 5.37 -8.24 1.46
C LEU A 321 4.68 -8.10 0.10
N HIS A 322 3.67 -7.23 -0.02
CA HIS A 322 2.93 -6.99 -1.26
C HIS A 322 2.97 -5.50 -1.64
N LEU A 323 3.59 -5.20 -2.79
CA LEU A 323 3.79 -3.84 -3.27
C LEU A 323 2.72 -3.49 -4.31
N PHE A 324 1.75 -2.65 -3.97
CA PHE A 324 0.71 -2.16 -4.88
C PHE A 324 1.02 -0.73 -5.33
N ASN A 325 0.83 -0.37 -6.60
CA ASN A 325 0.99 1.01 -7.09
C ASN A 325 2.42 1.60 -6.92
N ASN A 326 3.44 0.77 -6.71
CA ASN A 326 4.77 1.24 -6.31
C ASN A 326 5.56 1.92 -7.46
N GLY A 327 5.18 1.68 -8.72
CA GLY A 327 5.68 2.42 -9.89
C GLY A 327 5.38 3.93 -9.81
N TYR A 328 4.22 4.30 -9.25
CA TYR A 328 3.85 5.72 -9.09
C TYR A 328 4.83 6.49 -8.22
N ASN A 329 5.46 5.85 -7.22
CA ASN A 329 6.44 6.53 -6.40
C ASN A 329 7.58 7.10 -7.26
N HIS A 330 8.07 6.32 -8.22
CA HIS A 330 9.10 6.76 -9.16
C HIS A 330 8.56 7.89 -10.05
N ILE A 331 7.36 7.72 -10.62
CA ILE A 331 6.74 8.69 -11.54
C ILE A 331 6.60 10.06 -10.86
N TYR A 332 6.23 10.10 -9.58
CA TYR A 332 6.06 11.32 -8.81
C TYR A 332 7.33 11.85 -8.12
N GLY A 333 8.51 11.26 -8.42
CA GLY A 333 9.81 11.80 -7.99
C GLY A 333 10.34 11.26 -6.65
N GLY A 334 9.90 10.08 -6.22
CA GLY A 334 10.38 9.37 -5.03
C GLY A 334 11.82 8.85 -5.11
N GLY A 335 12.45 8.92 -6.29
CA GLY A 335 13.79 8.40 -6.53
C GLY A 335 13.80 6.88 -6.78
N PRO A 336 14.98 6.24 -6.76
CA PRO A 336 15.11 4.81 -7.03
C PRO A 336 14.44 3.98 -5.94
N HIS A 337 13.67 2.98 -6.36
CA HIS A 337 12.94 2.07 -5.48
C HIS A 337 13.89 1.02 -4.86
N PRO A 338 13.89 0.78 -3.53
CA PRO A 338 14.76 -0.23 -2.88
C PRO A 338 14.29 -1.67 -3.04
N ILE A 339 13.75 -2.02 -4.20
CA ILE A 339 13.05 -3.29 -4.38
C ILE A 339 13.95 -4.52 -4.25
N ASP A 340 15.25 -4.34 -4.53
CA ASP A 340 16.30 -5.35 -4.35
C ASP A 340 16.65 -5.60 -2.87
N GLU A 341 16.11 -4.81 -1.95
CA GLU A 341 16.49 -4.85 -0.52
C GLU A 341 15.39 -5.44 0.36
N LEU A 342 14.13 -5.32 -0.05
CA LEU A 342 12.99 -5.55 0.85
C LEU A 342 12.81 -7.00 1.29
N HIS A 343 13.36 -7.94 0.55
CA HIS A 343 13.26 -9.38 0.82
C HIS A 343 14.22 -9.88 1.91
N ASP A 344 15.18 -9.06 2.34
CA ASP A 344 16.29 -9.50 3.18
C ASP A 344 16.31 -8.72 4.51
N PRO A 345 15.63 -9.22 5.56
CA PRO A 345 15.59 -8.57 6.88
C PRO A 345 16.97 -8.46 7.53
N ASP A 346 17.90 -9.39 7.29
CA ASP A 346 19.25 -9.35 7.83
C ASP A 346 20.05 -8.20 7.20
N ARG A 347 19.93 -8.01 5.88
CA ARG A 347 20.48 -6.83 5.20
C ARG A 347 19.79 -5.56 5.71
N LEU A 348 18.46 -5.56 5.80
CA LEU A 348 17.71 -4.40 6.27
C LEU A 348 18.15 -3.97 7.67
N ALA A 349 18.47 -4.89 8.59
CA ALA A 349 18.90 -4.59 9.96
C ALA A 349 20.05 -3.56 10.04
N THR A 350 20.94 -3.53 9.04
CA THR A 350 22.11 -2.63 9.02
C THR A 350 21.99 -1.48 8.02
N LEU A 351 20.89 -1.39 7.27
CA LEU A 351 20.63 -0.29 6.35
C LEU A 351 19.97 0.89 7.05
N GLY A 352 20.24 2.10 6.54
CA GLY A 352 19.59 3.32 7.02
C GLY A 352 18.08 3.29 6.78
N LYS A 353 17.31 3.68 7.80
CA LYS A 353 15.85 3.61 7.87
C LYS A 353 15.24 4.93 8.32
N ARG A 354 13.99 5.17 7.93
CA ARG A 354 13.15 6.27 8.39
C ARG A 354 11.82 5.72 8.87
N TYR A 355 11.67 5.58 10.18
CA TYR A 355 10.38 5.26 10.80
C TYR A 355 9.49 6.48 10.79
N VAL A 356 8.20 6.29 10.54
CA VAL A 356 7.23 7.37 10.35
C VAL A 356 5.93 6.98 11.02
N ILE A 357 5.37 7.89 11.82
CA ILE A 357 3.98 7.76 12.25
C ILE A 357 3.08 8.10 11.06
N THR A 358 2.15 7.21 10.75
CA THR A 358 1.20 7.35 9.65
C THR A 358 0.31 8.56 9.90
N ARG A 359 0.16 9.39 8.87
CA ARG A 359 -0.68 10.60 8.92
C ARG A 359 -1.85 10.51 7.95
N THR A 360 -2.93 11.21 8.27
CA THR A 360 -4.03 11.44 7.32
C THR A 360 -3.69 12.53 6.31
N LEU A 361 -4.59 12.74 5.35
CA LEU A 361 -4.48 13.82 4.37
C LEU A 361 -4.34 15.21 5.04
N PRO A 362 -3.56 16.13 4.44
CA PRO A 362 -3.46 17.51 4.93
C PRO A 362 -4.84 18.14 5.14
N GLY A 363 -5.01 18.83 6.26
CA GLY A 363 -6.26 19.51 6.61
C GLY A 363 -7.36 18.62 7.18
N ARG A 364 -7.15 17.31 7.30
CA ARG A 364 -8.06 16.43 8.06
C ARG A 364 -7.57 16.30 9.51
N PRO A 365 -8.45 16.47 10.51
CA PRO A 365 -8.08 16.28 11.92
C PRO A 365 -7.75 14.81 12.21
N TYR A 366 -7.02 14.59 13.31
CA TYR A 366 -6.92 13.30 14.00
C TYR A 366 -8.32 12.68 14.18
N ILE A 367 -8.48 11.39 13.87
CA ILE A 367 -9.74 10.66 14.05
C ILE A 367 -9.52 9.57 15.10
N GLU A 368 -10.05 9.79 16.30
CA GLU A 368 -9.95 8.89 17.48
C GLU A 368 -10.41 7.45 17.19
N HIS A 369 -11.33 7.28 16.25
CA HIS A 369 -11.95 5.99 15.92
C HIS A 369 -11.59 5.46 14.53
N GLY A 370 -10.54 5.99 13.90
CA GLY A 370 -10.12 5.60 12.54
C GLY A 370 -10.93 6.27 11.44
N ASP A 371 -10.43 6.18 10.21
CA ASP A 371 -11.23 6.61 9.06
C ASP A 371 -12.38 5.58 8.91
N PRO A 372 -13.66 5.99 8.88
CA PRO A 372 -14.75 5.09 8.51
C PRO A 372 -14.54 4.43 7.14
N LEU A 373 -13.57 4.92 6.34
CA LEU A 373 -13.18 4.47 5.01
C LEU A 373 -11.92 3.61 4.99
N LEU A 374 -11.82 2.60 5.85
CA LEU A 374 -10.86 1.48 5.72
C LEU A 374 -9.47 1.76 6.30
N SER A 375 -9.39 2.45 7.44
CA SER A 375 -8.13 2.65 8.15
C SER A 375 -8.30 2.64 9.68
N TYR A 376 -7.22 2.34 10.39
CA TYR A 376 -7.09 2.49 11.85
C TYR A 376 -6.96 3.98 12.29
N PRO A 377 -7.16 4.29 13.59
CA PRO A 377 -6.91 5.63 14.15
C PRO A 377 -5.48 6.10 13.90
N LYS A 378 -5.29 7.13 13.07
CA LYS A 378 -3.96 7.73 12.80
C LYS A 378 -3.65 8.76 13.84
N GLN A 379 -2.46 8.76 14.45
CA GLN A 379 -2.05 9.72 15.49
C GLN A 379 -1.82 11.15 14.98
N LEU A 380 -1.62 11.32 13.67
CA LEU A 380 -1.27 12.58 13.04
C LEU A 380 -2.24 12.96 11.89
N PRO A 381 -2.45 14.26 11.66
CA PRO A 381 -1.89 15.41 12.37
C PRO A 381 -2.67 15.72 13.66
N ARG A 382 -2.03 16.31 14.68
CA ARG A 382 -2.66 16.67 15.96
C ARG A 382 -2.32 18.08 16.42
N GLU A 383 -3.35 18.86 16.77
CA GLU A 383 -3.19 20.23 17.30
C GLU A 383 -2.57 20.23 18.70
N LEU A 384 -1.67 21.18 18.96
CA LEU A 384 -1.08 21.41 20.27
C LEU A 384 -1.93 22.42 21.04
N SER A 385 -2.37 22.02 22.24
CA SER A 385 -2.97 22.93 23.20
C SER A 385 -1.90 23.60 24.06
N THR A 386 -2.09 24.87 24.41
CA THR A 386 -1.28 25.54 25.44
C THR A 386 -1.66 24.98 26.79
N THR A 387 -0.79 24.19 27.39
CA THR A 387 -1.11 23.50 28.63
C THR A 387 -0.63 24.30 29.84
N GLY A 388 -1.57 24.85 30.62
CA GLY A 388 -1.27 25.47 31.91
C GLY A 388 -0.84 24.46 32.99
N ASP A 389 -1.03 23.16 32.74
CA ASP A 389 -0.64 22.03 33.61
C ASP A 389 0.62 21.29 33.12
N GLY A 390 1.22 21.70 31.99
CA GLY A 390 2.49 21.19 31.47
C GLY A 390 2.45 19.83 30.77
N LYS A 391 1.25 19.28 30.46
CA LYS A 391 1.09 18.00 29.75
C LYS A 391 1.10 18.20 28.24
N GLY A 392 2.04 17.61 27.50
CA GLY A 392 2.03 17.67 26.04
C GLY A 392 1.11 16.64 25.37
N GLU A 393 1.00 16.75 24.05
CA GLU A 393 0.38 15.72 23.22
C GLU A 393 1.31 14.50 23.12
N LEU A 394 0.75 13.31 23.34
CA LEU A 394 1.49 12.04 23.33
C LEU A 394 1.31 11.32 22.01
N PHE A 395 2.44 10.83 21.48
CA PHE A 395 2.53 10.01 20.27
C PHE A 395 3.37 8.77 20.56
N GLU A 396 3.07 7.67 19.89
CA GLU A 396 3.83 6.43 19.95
C GLU A 396 4.50 6.16 18.61
N ILE A 397 5.79 5.82 18.62
CA ILE A 397 6.51 5.39 17.43
C ILE A 397 7.29 4.11 17.75
N HIS A 398 7.17 3.13 16.86
CA HIS A 398 7.95 1.90 16.93
C HIS A 398 9.25 2.05 16.15
N VAL A 399 10.36 1.59 16.73
CA VAL A 399 11.69 1.58 16.11
C VAL A 399 12.29 0.19 16.27
N ASP A 400 12.31 -0.60 15.20
CA ASP A 400 12.73 -2.00 15.24
C ASP A 400 14.26 -2.20 15.28
N ASP A 401 15.04 -1.16 14.96
CA ASP A 401 16.50 -1.23 15.01
C ASP A 401 17.02 -1.51 16.43
N ASP A 402 18.05 -2.37 16.55
CA ASP A 402 18.78 -2.58 17.81
C ASP A 402 19.73 -1.40 18.08
N LEU A 403 19.17 -0.34 18.68
CA LEU A 403 19.88 0.90 18.94
C LEU A 403 20.91 0.78 20.05
N GLU A 404 20.77 -0.21 20.94
CA GLU A 404 21.74 -0.47 22.02
C GLU A 404 22.98 -1.13 21.42
N HIS A 405 22.80 -2.24 20.70
CA HIS A 405 23.88 -2.92 19.99
C HIS A 405 24.60 -1.97 19.02
N ALA A 406 23.85 -1.17 18.25
CA ALA A 406 24.44 -0.26 17.28
C ALA A 406 25.37 0.79 17.90
N ARG A 407 25.06 1.24 19.13
CA ARG A 407 25.91 2.16 19.90
C ARG A 407 27.11 1.44 20.49
N ASP A 408 26.89 0.29 21.11
CA ASP A 408 27.96 -0.50 21.75
C ASP A 408 29.00 -0.99 20.73
N ALA A 409 28.57 -1.34 19.53
CA ALA A 409 29.43 -1.72 18.41
C ALA A 409 30.01 -0.52 17.64
N ASP A 410 29.67 0.72 18.01
CA ASP A 410 30.11 1.96 17.36
C ASP A 410 29.81 2.01 15.84
N ILE A 411 28.69 1.42 15.44
CA ILE A 411 28.19 1.40 14.05
C ILE A 411 27.06 2.40 13.80
N LEU A 412 26.44 2.95 14.85
CA LEU A 412 25.45 4.03 14.72
C LEU A 412 26.14 5.33 14.25
N GLU A 413 25.79 5.80 13.06
CA GLU A 413 26.30 7.07 12.50
C GLU A 413 25.46 8.25 13.00
N THR A 414 24.15 8.19 12.80
CA THR A 414 23.22 9.23 13.23
C THR A 414 21.90 8.63 13.67
N LEU A 415 21.33 9.16 14.75
CA LEU A 415 19.96 8.92 15.16
C LEU A 415 19.26 10.26 15.35
N VAL A 416 18.21 10.54 14.57
CA VAL A 416 17.54 11.84 14.60
C VAL A 416 16.02 11.68 14.70
N LEU A 417 15.44 12.17 15.80
CA LEU A 417 13.98 12.37 15.90
C LEU A 417 13.62 13.69 15.20
N ARG A 418 12.59 13.64 14.36
CA ARG A 418 12.16 14.77 13.52
C ARG A 418 10.70 15.04 13.77
N VAL A 419 10.40 16.23 14.30
CA VAL A 419 9.03 16.67 14.56
C VAL A 419 8.72 17.84 13.65
N ARG A 420 7.76 17.68 12.74
CA ARG A 420 7.27 18.77 11.87
C ARG A 420 6.07 19.43 12.53
N ILE A 421 6.18 20.72 12.84
CA ILE A 421 5.09 21.51 13.43
C ILE A 421 4.69 22.63 12.48
N THR A 422 3.40 22.73 12.15
CA THR A 422 2.86 23.82 11.34
C THR A 422 2.68 25.08 12.16
N GLU A 423 2.79 26.24 11.50
CA GLU A 423 2.64 27.58 12.11
C GLU A 423 3.65 27.90 13.25
N LEU A 424 4.66 27.04 13.46
CA LEU A 424 5.69 27.24 14.49
C LEU A 424 6.51 28.51 14.23
N THR A 425 6.59 29.39 15.22
CA THR A 425 7.39 30.61 15.21
C THR A 425 8.57 30.53 16.18
N LYS A 426 9.47 31.52 16.13
CA LYS A 426 10.59 31.63 17.08
C LYS A 426 10.16 32.06 18.49
N ARG A 427 8.93 32.58 18.64
CA ARG A 427 8.37 33.03 19.93
C ARG A 427 7.63 31.92 20.65
N ASP A 428 7.30 30.83 19.97
CA ASP A 428 6.77 29.63 20.62
C ASP A 428 7.88 28.91 21.41
N ARG A 429 7.48 28.18 22.47
CA ARG A 429 8.36 27.34 23.27
C ARG A 429 7.81 25.91 23.27
N ILE A 430 8.54 25.02 22.61
CA ILE A 430 8.21 23.60 22.51
C ILE A 430 9.15 22.81 23.42
N ALA A 431 8.58 21.91 24.21
CA ALA A 431 9.32 20.87 24.93
C ALA A 431 9.05 19.52 24.29
N ILE A 432 10.08 18.66 24.23
CA ILE A 432 9.97 17.29 23.75
C ILE A 432 10.43 16.35 24.87
N ARG A 433 9.58 15.39 25.25
CA ARG A 433 9.99 14.27 26.11
C ARG A 433 10.00 12.98 25.31
N ILE A 434 11.01 12.14 25.56
CA ILE A 434 11.06 10.77 25.04
C ILE A 434 11.00 9.85 26.24
N ASN A 435 10.03 8.93 26.24
CA ASN A 435 9.81 7.95 27.32
C ASN A 435 9.73 8.61 28.72
N GLY A 436 9.09 9.79 28.79
CA GLY A 436 8.91 10.56 30.02
C GLY A 436 10.05 11.53 30.37
N GLU A 437 11.17 11.48 29.66
CA GLU A 437 12.35 12.30 29.96
C GLU A 437 12.49 13.51 29.02
N LEU A 438 12.64 14.71 29.58
CA LEU A 438 12.73 15.99 28.85
C LEU A 438 14.06 16.19 28.12
N LEU A 439 14.05 16.31 26.79
CA LEU A 439 15.26 16.54 25.99
C LEU A 439 15.90 17.90 26.28
N ASP A 440 17.22 17.90 26.43
CA ASP A 440 18.01 19.12 26.62
C ASP A 440 18.03 19.97 25.34
N GLU A 441 17.96 21.30 25.49
CA GLU A 441 17.90 22.25 24.37
C GLU A 441 19.07 22.11 23.39
N GLU A 442 20.22 21.63 23.85
CA GLU A 442 21.40 21.41 23.01
C GLU A 442 21.19 20.34 21.93
N ASN A 443 20.30 19.39 22.17
CA ASN A 443 19.94 18.34 21.22
C ASN A 443 18.99 18.84 20.13
N LEU A 444 18.35 20.01 20.33
CA LEU A 444 17.31 20.52 19.44
C LEU A 444 17.88 21.50 18.40
N ARG A 445 17.54 21.26 17.13
CA ARG A 445 17.83 22.14 16.01
C ARG A 445 16.56 22.44 15.22
N VAL A 446 16.20 23.73 15.11
CA VAL A 446 15.02 24.15 14.36
C VAL A 446 15.40 24.54 12.93
N ARG A 447 14.76 23.91 11.94
CA ARG A 447 14.91 24.24 10.51
C ARG A 447 13.55 24.66 9.92
N GLY A 448 13.51 25.81 9.25
CA GLY A 448 12.29 26.30 8.60
C GLY A 448 12.06 25.71 7.21
N SER A 449 10.80 25.69 6.76
CA SER A 449 10.45 25.38 5.38
C SER A 449 10.92 26.47 4.40
N GLY A 450 11.41 26.07 3.23
CA GLY A 450 11.58 26.99 2.09
C GLY A 450 10.23 27.32 1.43
N TRP A 451 10.06 28.53 0.90
CA TRP A 451 8.81 28.99 0.28
C TRP A 451 8.28 28.07 -0.84
N ALA A 452 9.15 27.32 -1.52
CA ALA A 452 8.82 26.48 -2.66
C ALA A 452 8.23 25.08 -2.32
N ARG A 453 8.20 24.67 -1.04
CA ARG A 453 7.85 23.29 -0.61
C ARG A 453 6.91 23.25 0.61
N ARG A 454 5.74 23.91 0.52
CA ARG A 454 4.73 23.94 1.59
C ARG A 454 4.05 22.58 1.72
N LEU A 455 3.99 22.03 2.94
CA LEU A 455 3.46 20.73 3.40
C LEU A 455 3.82 19.45 2.59
N THR A 456 3.69 19.43 1.27
CA THR A 456 3.69 18.21 0.44
C THR A 456 5.06 17.85 -0.15
N ASN A 457 6.13 18.59 0.18
CA ASN A 457 7.47 18.50 -0.43
C ASN A 457 7.53 18.62 -1.98
N LEU A 458 6.39 18.72 -2.66
CA LEU A 458 6.26 18.97 -4.09
C LEU A 458 6.28 20.50 -4.37
N PRO A 459 6.64 20.92 -5.59
CA PRO A 459 6.48 22.31 -6.01
C PRO A 459 5.02 22.73 -5.83
N ASN A 460 4.80 23.95 -5.36
CA ASN A 460 3.46 24.53 -5.23
C ASN A 460 2.80 24.66 -6.62
N VAL A 461 2.08 23.64 -7.08
CA VAL A 461 1.29 23.69 -8.31
C VAL A 461 -0.11 24.13 -7.91
N TYR A 462 -0.48 25.35 -8.28
CA TYR A 462 -1.71 26.06 -7.88
C TYR A 462 -3.06 25.42 -8.32
N ASN A 463 -3.17 24.11 -8.51
CA ASN A 463 -4.35 23.49 -9.13
C ASN A 463 -5.29 22.67 -8.23
N ALA A 464 -5.00 22.48 -6.94
CA ALA A 464 -6.03 22.16 -5.94
C ALA A 464 -5.41 22.23 -4.55
N PRO A 465 -5.63 23.29 -3.77
CA PRO A 465 -5.10 23.36 -2.43
C PRO A 465 -5.81 22.36 -1.51
N PRO A 466 -5.12 21.44 -0.80
CA PRO A 466 -5.70 20.76 0.35
C PRO A 466 -5.75 21.69 1.59
N TRP A 467 -5.64 23.01 1.40
CA TRP A 467 -5.72 23.98 2.49
C TRP A 467 -7.18 24.11 2.93
N SER A 468 -7.49 23.63 4.13
CA SER A 468 -8.53 24.31 4.91
C SER A 468 -8.15 25.79 5.01
N ALA A 469 -9.14 26.70 5.03
CA ALA A 469 -8.94 28.14 5.14
C ALA A 469 -8.27 28.61 6.46
N THR A 470 -7.66 27.69 7.23
CA THR A 470 -7.19 27.87 8.60
C THR A 470 -5.66 27.77 8.76
N THR A 471 -4.88 27.41 7.73
CA THR A 471 -3.40 27.33 7.83
C THR A 471 -2.69 28.00 6.65
N SER A 472 -1.49 28.54 6.90
CA SER A 472 -0.62 29.14 5.87
C SER A 472 0.17 28.09 5.08
N GLY A 473 0.22 26.86 5.59
CA GLY A 473 1.07 25.77 5.09
C GLY A 473 2.54 25.92 5.46
N SER A 474 2.88 26.91 6.29
CA SER A 474 4.23 27.12 6.82
C SER A 474 4.50 26.10 7.93
N TYR A 475 5.70 25.53 7.94
CA TYR A 475 6.11 24.60 8.98
C TYR A 475 7.58 24.77 9.34
N ARG A 476 7.94 24.21 10.50
CA ARG A 476 9.33 24.02 10.91
C ARG A 476 9.54 22.58 11.35
N TRP A 477 10.72 22.07 11.07
CA TRP A 477 11.23 20.84 11.64
C TRP A 477 11.99 21.17 12.94
N ILE A 478 11.66 20.48 14.01
CA ILE A 478 12.51 20.31 15.17
C ILE A 478 13.25 18.99 14.97
N LEU A 479 14.56 19.07 14.80
CA LEU A 479 15.45 17.93 14.65
C LEU A 479 16.15 17.71 15.99
N CYS A 480 15.95 16.56 16.61
CA CYS A 480 16.60 16.18 17.85
C CYS A 480 17.69 15.18 17.51
N ASP A 481 18.96 15.55 17.69
CA ASP A 481 20.07 14.62 17.55
C ASP A 481 20.13 13.72 18.79
N LEU A 482 19.90 12.43 18.60
CA LEU A 482 19.85 11.42 19.64
C LEU A 482 21.00 10.42 19.52
N THR A 483 21.98 10.70 18.68
CA THR A 483 23.10 9.78 18.39
C THR A 483 23.84 9.39 19.67
N GLN A 484 24.09 10.38 20.54
CA GLN A 484 24.76 10.20 21.84
C GLN A 484 23.78 10.15 23.03
N CYS A 485 22.48 10.04 22.77
CA CYS A 485 21.41 10.10 23.77
C CYS A 485 20.63 8.77 23.79
N ASN A 486 20.63 8.05 24.90
CA ASN A 486 20.02 6.72 25.03
C ASN A 486 18.50 6.73 25.31
N ARG A 487 17.84 7.88 25.20
CA ARG A 487 16.42 8.01 25.57
C ARG A 487 15.46 7.33 24.59
N LEU A 488 15.85 7.23 23.32
CA LEU A 488 15.14 6.43 22.32
C LEU A 488 15.74 5.01 22.33
N ARG A 489 14.86 4.02 22.46
CA ARG A 489 15.18 2.59 22.56
C ARG A 489 14.60 1.80 21.39
N SER A 490 15.02 0.56 21.23
CA SER A 490 14.35 -0.40 20.35
C SER A 490 12.93 -0.69 20.85
N GLY A 491 12.01 -0.93 19.92
CA GLY A 491 10.60 -1.16 20.17
C GLY A 491 9.78 0.13 20.26
N SER A 492 8.73 0.10 21.09
CA SER A 492 7.80 1.21 21.28
C SER A 492 8.40 2.34 22.13
N ASN A 493 8.27 3.57 21.62
CA ASN A 493 8.73 4.82 22.24
C ASN A 493 7.61 5.84 22.32
N GLN A 494 7.48 6.48 23.47
CA GLN A 494 6.56 7.59 23.70
C GLN A 494 7.24 8.92 23.43
N ILE A 495 6.67 9.72 22.52
CA ILE A 495 7.10 11.07 22.19
C ILE A 495 6.04 12.05 22.67
N GLU A 496 6.37 12.85 23.68
CA GLU A 496 5.49 13.92 24.17
C GLU A 496 5.95 15.26 23.59
N VAL A 497 5.03 16.01 22.98
CA VAL A 497 5.28 17.35 22.45
C VAL A 497 4.42 18.36 23.20
N SER A 498 5.03 19.23 24.00
CA SER A 498 4.32 20.24 24.80
C SER A 498 4.54 21.65 24.25
N LEU A 499 3.48 22.45 24.17
CA LEU A 499 3.52 23.88 23.88
C LEU A 499 3.52 24.68 25.19
N ASN A 500 4.70 25.03 25.67
CA ASN A 500 4.90 25.73 26.94
C ASN A 500 4.51 27.22 26.85
N GLU A 501 4.78 27.84 25.71
CA GLU A 501 4.45 29.24 25.44
C GLU A 501 4.07 29.38 23.96
N LYS A 502 2.91 29.98 23.69
CA LYS A 502 2.45 30.29 22.34
C LYS A 502 2.73 31.76 22.02
N ASN A 503 3.15 32.03 20.79
CA ASN A 503 3.24 33.39 20.27
C ASN A 503 1.86 34.07 20.32
N PRO A 504 1.68 35.14 21.13
CA PRO A 504 0.38 35.78 21.28
C PRO A 504 -0.10 36.49 20.00
N ASP A 505 0.81 36.78 19.06
CA ASP A 505 0.49 37.47 17.80
C ASP A 505 -0.05 36.52 16.72
N VAL A 506 -0.03 35.20 16.94
CA VAL A 506 -0.47 34.18 15.98
C VAL A 506 -1.69 33.45 16.52
N ILE A 507 -2.84 33.67 15.88
CA ILE A 507 -4.12 33.06 16.28
C ILE A 507 -4.17 31.58 15.87
N ALA A 508 -3.62 31.24 14.70
CA ALA A 508 -3.64 29.87 14.18
C ALA A 508 -3.10 28.84 15.20
N PRO A 509 -3.70 27.64 15.29
CA PRO A 509 -3.19 26.58 16.16
C PRO A 509 -1.88 26.02 15.59
N LEU A 510 -0.98 25.61 16.49
CA LEU A 510 0.18 24.80 16.10
C LEU A 510 -0.28 23.35 15.97
N CYS A 511 0.21 22.64 14.96
CA CYS A 511 -0.16 21.25 14.73
C CYS A 511 1.08 20.41 14.48
N VAL A 512 1.23 19.32 15.25
CA VAL A 512 2.24 18.29 14.98
C VAL A 512 1.76 17.52 13.75
N TYR A 513 2.53 17.65 12.69
CA TYR A 513 2.16 17.15 11.36
C TYR A 513 2.95 15.89 10.98
N ASN A 514 4.23 15.79 11.39
CA ASN A 514 5.03 14.57 11.27
C ASN A 514 5.80 14.30 12.55
N ILE A 515 5.97 13.01 12.83
CA ILE A 515 7.00 12.49 13.71
C ILE A 515 7.72 11.37 12.94
N GLU A 516 9.03 11.49 12.81
CA GLU A 516 9.88 10.55 12.09
C GLU A 516 11.15 10.27 12.90
N VAL A 517 11.72 9.07 12.77
CA VAL A 517 13.03 8.72 13.31
C VAL A 517 13.92 8.27 12.16
N ASP A 518 14.99 9.03 11.91
CA ASP A 518 16.06 8.66 10.98
C ASP A 518 17.14 7.87 11.72
N VAL A 519 17.41 6.64 11.28
CA VAL A 519 18.52 5.81 11.74
C VAL A 519 19.51 5.65 10.58
N LYS A 520 20.79 5.93 10.83
CA LYS A 520 21.87 5.67 9.87
C LYS A 520 23.02 4.93 10.52
N TYR A 521 23.59 4.02 9.76
CA TYR A 521 24.75 3.22 10.13
C TYR A 521 25.97 3.68 9.36
N ARG A 522 27.13 3.63 10.01
CA ARG A 522 28.40 3.87 9.36
C ARG A 522 28.62 2.74 8.37
N HIS A 523 29.08 3.07 7.16
CA HIS A 523 29.48 2.06 6.20
C HIS A 523 30.54 1.15 6.82
N ILE A 524 30.16 -0.09 7.14
CA ILE A 524 31.11 -1.15 7.40
C ILE A 524 31.71 -1.48 6.03
N GLN A 525 32.89 -0.94 5.73
CA GLN A 525 33.66 -1.46 4.61
C GLN A 525 34.02 -2.90 4.97
N HIS A 526 33.29 -3.86 4.39
CA HIS A 526 33.81 -5.22 4.29
C HIS A 526 35.02 -5.14 3.35
N GLU A 527 36.22 -5.15 3.92
CA GLU A 527 37.44 -5.48 3.18
C GLU A 527 37.27 -6.91 2.64
N GLY A 528 36.91 -7.04 1.36
CA GLY A 528 36.92 -8.31 0.65
C GLY A 528 35.73 -8.55 -0.29
N ASN A 529 35.69 -7.88 -1.44
CA ASN A 529 36.15 -8.48 -2.70
C ASN A 529 36.01 -7.40 -3.79
N GLU A 530 37.12 -7.12 -4.48
CA GLU A 530 37.09 -6.37 -5.72
C GLU A 530 36.30 -7.16 -6.78
N ASP A 531 35.69 -6.39 -7.68
CA ASP A 531 35.26 -6.79 -9.02
C ASP A 531 33.88 -7.49 -9.15
N THR A 532 32.86 -6.70 -9.50
CA THR A 532 32.28 -6.73 -10.86
C THR A 532 31.41 -5.48 -11.07
N GLY A 533 31.78 -4.66 -12.06
CA GLY A 533 31.07 -3.44 -12.41
C GLY A 533 29.80 -3.63 -13.24
N ARG A 534 29.06 -2.50 -13.38
CA ARG A 534 27.92 -2.23 -14.29
C ARG A 534 26.68 -3.10 -14.03
N PHE A 535 25.46 -2.56 -13.92
CA PHE A 535 24.80 -1.52 -14.71
C PHE A 535 23.93 -0.58 -13.87
#